data_AF-A0A3D2PA34-F1
#
_entry.id   AF-A0A3D2PA34-F1
#
_cell.length_a   1.000
_cell.length_b   1.000
_cell.length_c   1.000
_cell.angle_alpha   90.00
_cell.angle_beta   90.00
_cell.angle_gamma   90.00
#
_symmetry.space_group_name_H-M   'P 1'
#
loop_
_entity.id
_entity.type
_entity.pdbx_description
1 polymer ?
#
loop_
_entity_poly.entity_id
_entity_poly.type
_entity_poly.pdbx_seq_one_letter_code
_entity_poly.pdbx_strand_id
1 'polypeptide(L)'
;MPFSVRLQKAMELTFNERRKLVQKLHKQKREQTLFSGKRVLFWEPAPYPIHIAISSCVGTALSLRGCNVEHVICDGTPNACIARGIENSESFFDWGKRCVKCYKDCNNEAKAFQMPISSIGKILGHETAAELRKIAQSVNFNDICSYEYKGINVGIYAESSLLRHYKGKMIKYEENLLREYLFSALVFTEAAIRKIDLFSPD
;
A
#
# COMPACT_ATOMS: atom_id res chain seq x y z
N MET A 1 9.52 -29.73 -16.44
CA MET A 1 10.26 -28.53 -15.99
C MET A 1 9.85 -28.26 -14.54
N PRO A 2 10.79 -28.19 -13.58
CA PRO A 2 10.47 -27.99 -12.16
C PRO A 2 9.67 -26.71 -11.92
N PHE A 3 8.81 -26.70 -10.89
CA PHE A 3 8.00 -25.54 -10.52
C PHE A 3 8.86 -24.29 -10.24
N SER A 4 10.01 -24.47 -9.59
CA SER A 4 10.99 -23.41 -9.31
C SER A 4 11.50 -22.71 -10.56
N VAL A 5 11.80 -23.47 -11.63
CA VAL A 5 12.30 -22.91 -12.91
C VAL A 5 11.21 -22.11 -13.63
N ARG A 6 9.94 -22.51 -13.51
CA ARG A 6 8.81 -21.77 -14.11
C ARG A 6 8.56 -20.45 -13.36
N LEU A 7 8.63 -20.47 -12.04
CA LEU A 7 8.46 -19.27 -11.21
C LEU A 7 9.58 -18.26 -11.45
N GLN A 8 10.83 -18.75 -11.49
CA GLN A 8 12.00 -17.93 -11.76
C GLN A 8 11.94 -17.30 -13.15
N LYS A 9 11.61 -18.06 -14.19
CA LYS A 9 11.38 -17.51 -15.54
C LYS A 9 10.25 -16.49 -15.59
N ALA A 10 9.17 -16.69 -14.83
CA ALA A 10 8.06 -15.73 -14.79
C ALA A 10 8.47 -14.40 -14.13
N MET A 11 9.36 -14.45 -13.13
CA MET A 11 9.97 -13.27 -12.52
C MET A 11 10.99 -12.57 -13.42
N GLU A 12 11.67 -13.33 -14.28
CA GLU A 12 12.63 -12.80 -15.28
C GLU A 12 11.96 -12.09 -16.47
N LEU A 13 10.65 -12.27 -16.67
CA LEU A 13 9.93 -11.61 -17.76
C LEU A 13 10.00 -10.09 -17.61
N THR A 14 10.19 -9.41 -18.73
CA THR A 14 10.06 -7.95 -18.79
C THR A 14 8.60 -7.53 -18.61
N PHE A 15 8.38 -6.25 -18.27
CA PHE A 15 7.05 -5.64 -18.20
C PHE A 15 6.21 -5.93 -19.46
N ASN A 16 6.81 -5.80 -20.64
CA ASN A 16 6.12 -6.00 -21.92
C ASN A 16 5.74 -7.46 -22.16
N GLU A 17 6.60 -8.40 -21.79
CA GLU A 17 6.33 -9.83 -21.91
C GLU A 17 5.21 -10.27 -20.96
N ARG A 18 5.27 -9.84 -19.69
CA ARG A 18 4.19 -10.07 -18.72
C ARG A 18 2.86 -9.54 -19.24
N ARG A 19 2.84 -8.28 -19.70
CA ARG A 19 1.63 -7.64 -20.24
C ARG A 19 1.04 -8.41 -21.43
N LYS A 20 1.87 -8.86 -22.37
CA LYS A 20 1.42 -9.66 -23.53
C LYS A 20 0.80 -11.00 -23.09
N LEU A 21 1.41 -11.68 -22.13
CA LEU A 21 0.87 -12.94 -21.60
C LEU A 21 -0.47 -12.73 -20.91
N VAL A 22 -0.59 -11.70 -20.06
CA VAL A 22 -1.85 -11.39 -19.37
C VAL A 22 -2.95 -11.01 -20.38
N GLN A 23 -2.64 -10.23 -21.41
CA GLN A 23 -3.57 -9.94 -22.51
C GLN A 23 -4.06 -11.21 -23.21
N LYS A 24 -3.16 -12.19 -23.46
CA LYS A 24 -3.54 -13.47 -24.03
C LYS A 24 -4.47 -14.25 -23.11
N LEU A 25 -4.23 -14.24 -21.80
CA LEU A 25 -5.09 -14.90 -20.81
C LEU A 25 -6.50 -14.28 -20.78
N HIS A 26 -6.61 -12.94 -20.82
CA HIS A 26 -7.92 -12.28 -20.88
C HIS A 26 -8.71 -12.63 -22.14
N LYS A 27 -8.04 -12.81 -23.29
CA LYS A 27 -8.70 -13.30 -24.52
C LYS A 27 -9.22 -14.74 -24.40
N GLN A 28 -8.65 -15.52 -23.48
CA GLN A 28 -9.02 -16.91 -23.19
C GLN A 28 -9.89 -17.03 -21.93
N LYS A 29 -10.34 -15.90 -21.37
CA LYS A 29 -11.14 -15.85 -20.15
C LYS A 29 -12.38 -16.72 -20.30
N ARG A 30 -12.60 -17.59 -19.32
CA ARG A 30 -13.85 -18.33 -19.14
C ARG A 30 -14.41 -17.91 -17.78
N GLU A 31 -15.45 -17.08 -17.82
CA GLU A 31 -16.11 -16.63 -16.59
C GLU A 31 -16.69 -17.83 -15.85
N GLN A 32 -16.39 -17.91 -14.55
CA GLN A 32 -16.97 -18.91 -13.68
C GLN A 32 -18.12 -18.24 -12.94
N THR A 33 -19.34 -18.72 -13.15
CA THR A 33 -20.54 -18.17 -12.52
C THR A 33 -20.43 -18.09 -11.00
N LEU A 34 -19.73 -19.04 -10.38
CA LEU A 34 -19.49 -19.10 -8.93
C LEU A 34 -18.84 -17.83 -8.35
N PHE A 35 -17.97 -17.17 -9.11
CA PHE A 35 -17.19 -16.01 -8.63
C PHE A 35 -17.62 -14.69 -9.28
N SER A 36 -18.67 -14.73 -10.11
CA SER A 36 -19.14 -13.55 -10.82
C SER A 36 -19.62 -12.48 -9.84
N GLY A 37 -19.08 -11.27 -9.99
CA GLY A 37 -19.48 -10.12 -9.19
C GLY A 37 -18.86 -10.04 -7.80
N LYS A 38 -18.10 -11.06 -7.36
CA LYS A 38 -17.37 -11.02 -6.08
C LYS A 38 -16.31 -9.91 -6.10
N ARG A 39 -16.31 -9.06 -5.08
CA ARG A 39 -15.48 -7.86 -4.96
C ARG A 39 -14.29 -8.16 -4.07
N VAL A 40 -13.08 -8.16 -4.62
CA VAL A 40 -11.86 -8.44 -3.87
C VAL A 40 -10.96 -7.21 -3.87
N LEU A 41 -10.66 -6.72 -2.67
CA LEU A 41 -9.77 -5.58 -2.47
C LEU A 41 -8.38 -6.06 -2.04
N PHE A 42 -7.36 -5.77 -2.84
CA PHE A 42 -5.98 -5.93 -2.43
C PHE A 42 -5.50 -4.64 -1.77
N TRP A 43 -5.35 -4.66 -0.45
CA TRP A 43 -4.83 -3.55 0.33
C TRP A 43 -3.31 -3.69 0.47
N GLU A 44 -2.54 -3.07 -0.44
CA GLU A 44 -1.07 -3.16 -0.47
C GLU A 44 -0.41 -1.77 -0.39
N PRO A 45 -0.55 -1.08 0.76
CA PRO A 45 0.12 0.21 0.98
C PRO A 45 1.64 0.10 1.14
N ALA A 46 2.18 -1.11 1.33
CA ALA A 46 3.61 -1.35 1.56
C ALA A 46 4.35 -1.50 0.22
N PRO A 47 5.24 -0.57 -0.16
CA PRO A 47 5.55 -0.40 -1.56
C PRO A 47 6.84 -1.15 -1.95
N TYR A 48 6.68 -2.43 -2.23
CA TYR A 48 7.71 -3.22 -2.91
C TYR A 48 7.14 -3.75 -4.23
N PRO A 49 7.76 -3.43 -5.39
CA PRO A 49 7.26 -3.86 -6.69
C PRO A 49 7.00 -5.37 -6.78
N ILE A 50 7.83 -6.18 -6.11
CA ILE A 50 7.65 -7.63 -6.06
C ILE A 50 6.36 -8.05 -5.32
N HIS A 51 5.98 -7.38 -4.25
CA HIS A 51 4.70 -7.66 -3.56
C HIS A 51 3.51 -7.29 -4.45
N ILE A 52 3.62 -6.17 -5.18
CA ILE A 52 2.61 -5.77 -6.15
C ILE A 52 2.52 -6.77 -7.31
N ALA A 53 3.63 -7.28 -7.82
CA ALA A 53 3.63 -8.30 -8.87
C ALA A 53 2.95 -9.60 -8.39
N ILE A 54 3.24 -10.05 -7.17
CA ILE A 54 2.65 -11.25 -6.58
C ILE A 54 1.14 -11.06 -6.38
N SER A 55 0.73 -10.01 -5.67
CA SER A 55 -0.68 -9.71 -5.43
C SER A 55 -1.43 -9.50 -6.74
N SER A 56 -0.84 -8.81 -7.72
CA SER A 56 -1.46 -8.57 -9.02
C SER A 56 -1.60 -9.85 -9.84
N CYS A 57 -0.67 -10.80 -9.71
CA CYS A 57 -0.82 -12.12 -10.32
C CYS A 57 -2.05 -12.87 -9.76
N VAL A 58 -2.24 -12.82 -8.44
CA VAL A 58 -3.43 -13.38 -7.78
C VAL A 58 -4.69 -12.62 -8.22
N GLY A 59 -4.64 -11.28 -8.24
CA GLY A 59 -5.73 -10.43 -8.69
C GLY A 59 -6.16 -10.70 -10.13
N THR A 60 -5.21 -10.87 -11.06
CA THR A 60 -5.48 -11.29 -12.43
C THR A 60 -6.17 -12.65 -12.46
N ALA A 61 -5.68 -13.62 -11.69
CA ALA A 61 -6.27 -14.96 -11.64
C ALA A 61 -7.72 -14.93 -11.14
N LEU A 62 -8.04 -14.09 -10.16
CA LEU A 62 -9.39 -13.88 -9.65
C LEU A 62 -10.28 -13.15 -10.67
N SER A 63 -9.76 -12.09 -11.29
CA SER A 63 -10.46 -11.35 -12.34
C SER A 63 -10.82 -12.23 -13.55
N LEU A 64 -9.91 -13.13 -13.96
CA LEU A 64 -10.16 -14.11 -15.01
C LEU A 64 -11.30 -15.08 -14.66
N ARG A 65 -11.60 -15.28 -13.37
CA ARG A 65 -12.71 -16.12 -12.91
C ARG A 65 -14.03 -15.36 -12.73
N GLY A 66 -14.04 -14.03 -12.86
CA GLY A 66 -15.25 -13.21 -12.77
C GLY A 66 -15.30 -12.27 -11.57
N CYS A 67 -14.27 -12.27 -10.70
CA CYS A 67 -14.21 -11.31 -9.60
C CYS A 67 -13.99 -9.88 -10.11
N ASN A 68 -14.60 -8.90 -9.44
CA ASN A 68 -14.23 -7.50 -9.52
C ASN A 68 -13.07 -7.25 -8.55
N VAL A 69 -11.87 -7.02 -9.09
CA VAL A 69 -10.65 -6.89 -8.29
C VAL A 69 -10.12 -5.47 -8.38
N GLU A 70 -9.73 -4.91 -7.25
CA GLU A 70 -9.05 -3.62 -7.21
C GLU A 70 -7.87 -3.63 -6.23
N HIS A 71 -6.78 -2.98 -6.62
CA HIS A 71 -5.61 -2.76 -5.79
C HIS A 71 -5.61 -1.36 -5.21
N VAL A 72 -5.25 -1.23 -3.94
CA VAL A 72 -4.90 0.04 -3.32
C VAL A 72 -3.40 0.06 -3.08
N ILE A 73 -2.73 1.10 -3.58
CA ILE A 73 -1.29 1.29 -3.39
C ILE A 73 -0.97 2.69 -2.85
N CYS A 74 0.16 2.79 -2.16
CA CYS A 74 0.67 4.05 -1.66
C CYS A 74 1.35 4.88 -2.76
N ASP A 75 0.97 6.15 -2.87
CA ASP A 75 1.56 7.18 -3.75
C ASP A 75 2.46 8.18 -3.01
N GLY A 76 2.77 7.89 -1.74
CA GLY A 76 3.62 8.72 -0.90
C GLY A 76 2.88 9.68 0.02
N THR A 77 1.54 9.78 -0.08
CA THR A 77 0.71 10.58 0.84
C THR A 77 1.03 10.41 2.34
N PRO A 78 1.21 9.20 2.90
CA PRO A 78 1.55 9.03 4.32
C PRO A 78 2.96 9.53 4.71
N ASN A 79 3.88 9.76 3.76
CA ASN A 79 5.29 10.14 3.98
C ASN A 79 6.18 9.10 4.71
N ALA A 80 5.78 8.59 5.88
CA ALA A 80 6.53 7.58 6.63
C ALA A 80 6.14 6.16 6.21
N CYS A 81 7.12 5.26 6.09
CA CYS A 81 6.88 3.86 5.71
C CYS A 81 7.99 2.93 6.21
N ILE A 82 7.85 1.64 5.93
CA ILE A 82 8.80 0.59 6.32
C ILE A 82 10.19 0.69 5.63
N ALA A 83 10.29 1.41 4.51
CA ALA A 83 11.56 1.64 3.83
C ALA A 83 12.43 2.72 4.52
N ARG A 84 11.93 3.30 5.62
CA ARG A 84 12.68 4.23 6.48
C ARG A 84 13.28 3.46 7.64
N GLY A 85 14.46 3.88 8.05
CA GLY A 85 15.12 3.35 9.23
C GLY A 85 16.31 4.22 9.60
N ILE A 86 16.83 3.99 10.79
CA ILE A 86 18.01 4.69 11.33
C ILE A 86 19.27 4.52 10.49
N GLU A 87 19.33 3.50 9.63
CA GLU A 87 20.42 3.31 8.67
C GLU A 87 20.36 4.27 7.48
N ASN A 88 19.21 4.93 7.25
CA ASN A 88 19.08 5.89 6.18
C ASN A 88 19.52 7.27 6.70
N SER A 89 20.50 7.89 6.06
CA SER A 89 20.95 9.25 6.38
C SER A 89 19.99 10.35 5.91
N GLU A 90 18.83 10.00 5.37
CA GLU A 90 17.86 10.95 4.82
C GLU A 90 17.00 11.58 5.92
N SER A 91 16.88 12.90 5.90
CA SER A 91 15.95 13.59 6.79
C SER A 91 14.50 13.23 6.47
N PHE A 92 13.63 13.24 7.48
CA PHE A 92 12.19 12.93 7.28
C PHE A 92 11.48 13.94 6.37
N PHE A 93 12.02 15.15 6.23
CA PHE A 93 11.56 16.14 5.24
C PHE A 93 11.79 15.68 3.79
N ASP A 94 12.77 14.80 3.56
CA ASP A 94 13.16 14.32 2.23
C ASP A 94 12.55 12.96 1.86
N TRP A 95 11.86 12.29 2.79
CA TRP A 95 11.29 10.95 2.57
C TRP A 95 10.41 10.87 1.33
N GLY A 96 9.61 11.90 1.06
CA GLY A 96 8.76 11.99 -0.13
C GLY A 96 9.49 11.83 -1.46
N LYS A 97 10.79 12.19 -1.54
CA LYS A 97 11.58 12.10 -2.78
C LYS A 97 11.67 10.66 -3.29
N ARG A 98 11.82 9.68 -2.40
CA ARG A 98 11.87 8.25 -2.77
C ARG A 98 10.50 7.69 -3.18
N CYS A 99 9.41 8.29 -2.69
CA CYS A 99 8.06 7.80 -2.94
C CYS A 99 7.68 7.87 -4.42
N VAL A 100 8.16 8.88 -5.17
CA VAL A 100 7.85 9.05 -6.59
C VAL A 100 8.29 7.85 -7.42
N LYS A 101 9.55 7.42 -7.26
CA LYS A 101 10.08 6.24 -7.95
C LYS A 101 9.37 4.97 -7.47
N CYS A 102 9.19 4.85 -6.16
CA CYS A 102 8.57 3.69 -5.54
C CYS A 102 7.13 3.45 -6.05
N TYR A 103 6.31 4.50 -6.08
CA TYR A 103 4.96 4.48 -6.65
C TYR A 103 4.98 4.16 -8.14
N LYS A 104 5.87 4.78 -8.92
CA LYS A 104 6.01 4.51 -10.36
C LYS A 104 6.30 3.04 -10.62
N ASP A 105 7.24 2.45 -9.90
CA ASP A 105 7.62 1.05 -10.06
C ASP A 105 6.48 0.10 -9.68
N CYS A 106 5.82 0.36 -8.53
CA CYS A 106 4.65 -0.41 -8.09
C CYS A 106 3.48 -0.32 -9.08
N ASN A 107 3.14 0.89 -9.53
CA ASN A 107 2.09 1.13 -10.51
C ASN A 107 2.39 0.43 -11.85
N ASN A 108 3.65 0.40 -12.27
CA ASN A 108 4.06 -0.35 -13.46
C ASN A 108 3.85 -1.85 -13.28
N GLU A 109 4.20 -2.42 -12.12
CA GLU A 109 3.95 -3.86 -11.90
C GLU A 109 2.45 -4.18 -11.97
N ALA A 110 1.59 -3.44 -11.27
CA ALA A 110 0.14 -3.68 -11.35
C ALA A 110 -0.42 -3.47 -12.77
N LYS A 111 0.09 -2.50 -13.53
CA LYS A 111 -0.27 -2.30 -14.95
C LYS A 111 0.16 -3.45 -15.86
N ALA A 112 1.29 -4.09 -15.61
CA ALA A 112 1.71 -5.29 -16.36
C ALA A 112 0.68 -6.43 -16.23
N PHE A 113 -0.03 -6.48 -15.10
CA PHE A 113 -1.08 -7.44 -14.81
C PHE A 113 -2.50 -6.93 -15.15
N GLN A 114 -2.63 -5.76 -15.79
CA GLN A 114 -3.92 -5.12 -16.10
C GLN A 114 -4.82 -4.93 -14.86
N MET A 115 -4.23 -4.70 -13.69
CA MET A 115 -4.98 -4.51 -12.46
C MET A 115 -5.50 -3.08 -12.32
N PRO A 116 -6.78 -2.88 -11.97
CA PRO A 116 -7.29 -1.59 -11.53
C PRO A 116 -6.59 -1.16 -10.23
N ILE A 117 -6.22 0.12 -10.16
CA ILE A 117 -5.47 0.68 -9.04
C ILE A 117 -6.14 1.97 -8.56
N SER A 118 -6.31 2.09 -7.25
CA SER A 118 -6.53 3.37 -6.57
C SER A 118 -5.31 3.73 -5.73
N SER A 119 -4.88 4.99 -5.82
CA SER A 119 -3.84 5.50 -4.94
C SER A 119 -4.47 6.11 -3.68
N ILE A 120 -3.74 6.06 -2.57
CA ILE A 120 -4.19 6.61 -1.28
C ILE A 120 -4.50 8.11 -1.39
N GLY A 121 -3.60 8.89 -2.00
CA GLY A 121 -3.83 10.31 -2.22
C GLY A 121 -5.09 10.61 -3.01
N LYS A 122 -5.44 9.78 -4.00
CA LYS A 122 -6.69 9.91 -4.76
C LYS A 122 -7.92 9.59 -3.91
N ILE A 123 -7.84 8.61 -3.02
CA ILE A 123 -8.95 8.22 -2.12
C ILE A 123 -9.26 9.34 -1.11
N LEU A 124 -8.22 10.00 -0.59
CA LEU A 124 -8.36 11.01 0.45
C LEU A 124 -8.63 12.41 -0.11
N GLY A 125 -7.95 12.80 -1.19
CA GLY A 125 -7.85 14.18 -1.62
C GLY A 125 -6.90 15.01 -0.75
N HIS A 126 -6.52 16.18 -1.25
CA HIS A 126 -5.55 17.06 -0.61
C HIS A 126 -6.05 17.65 0.72
N GLU A 127 -7.33 18.03 0.79
CA GLU A 127 -7.92 18.67 1.97
C GLU A 127 -7.93 17.72 3.18
N THR A 128 -8.44 16.50 2.99
CA THR A 128 -8.40 15.47 4.05
C THR A 128 -6.97 15.16 4.49
N ALA A 129 -6.02 15.02 3.56
CA ALA A 129 -4.64 14.78 3.95
C ALA A 129 -4.06 15.93 4.80
N ALA A 130 -4.40 17.18 4.49
CA ALA A 130 -3.99 18.33 5.29
C ALA A 130 -4.66 18.34 6.68
N GLU A 131 -5.92 17.95 6.79
CA GLU A 131 -6.62 17.82 8.07
C GLU A 131 -5.99 16.73 8.96
N LEU A 132 -5.73 15.54 8.41
CA LEU A 132 -5.07 14.46 9.14
C LEU A 132 -3.67 14.87 9.61
N ARG A 133 -2.96 15.70 8.84
CA ARG A 133 -1.68 16.29 9.26
C ARG A 133 -1.84 17.21 10.45
N LYS A 134 -2.85 18.09 10.45
CA LYS A 134 -3.16 18.97 11.59
C LYS A 134 -3.52 18.17 12.84
N ILE A 135 -4.26 17.07 12.69
CA ILE A 135 -4.55 16.15 13.80
C ILE A 135 -3.24 15.62 14.37
N ALA A 136 -2.38 15.00 13.54
CA ALA A 136 -1.11 14.45 14.01
C ALA A 136 -0.20 15.48 14.72
N GLN A 137 -0.27 16.75 14.32
CA GLN A 137 0.48 17.85 14.94
C GLN A 137 -0.13 18.36 16.25
N SER A 138 -1.44 18.21 16.44
CA SER A 138 -2.16 18.77 17.59
C SER A 138 -2.31 17.80 18.78
N VAL A 139 -2.20 16.49 18.54
CA VAL A 139 -2.24 15.49 19.63
C VAL A 139 -1.10 15.74 20.62
N ASN A 140 -1.41 15.73 21.92
CA ASN A 140 -0.39 15.85 22.96
C ASN A 140 0.61 14.69 22.84
N PHE A 141 1.90 14.99 22.93
CA PHE A 141 2.96 14.00 22.78
C PHE A 141 2.77 12.76 23.66
N ASN A 142 2.37 12.95 24.92
CA ASN A 142 2.17 11.84 25.87
C ASN A 142 0.99 10.93 25.52
N ASP A 143 0.05 11.43 24.70
CA ASP A 143 -1.18 10.73 24.33
C ASP A 143 -1.09 10.07 22.96
N ILE A 144 -0.01 10.29 22.19
CA ILE A 144 0.11 9.80 20.81
C ILE A 144 -0.03 8.27 20.74
N CYS A 145 0.66 7.52 21.60
CA CYS A 145 0.65 6.05 21.52
C CYS A 145 -0.72 5.43 21.85
N SER A 146 -1.58 6.14 22.56
CA SER A 146 -2.95 5.73 22.88
C SER A 146 -4.01 6.45 22.03
N TYR A 147 -3.61 7.28 21.07
CA TYR A 147 -4.56 8.09 20.30
C TYR A 147 -5.47 7.22 19.44
N GLU A 148 -6.78 7.41 19.61
CA GLU A 148 -7.81 6.75 18.84
C GLU A 148 -8.36 7.67 17.75
N TYR A 149 -8.49 7.13 16.55
CA TYR A 149 -9.14 7.77 15.43
C TYR A 149 -10.27 6.88 14.92
N LYS A 150 -11.52 7.37 15.02
CA LYS A 150 -12.72 6.62 14.64
C LYS A 150 -12.82 5.23 15.30
N GLY A 151 -12.47 5.16 16.59
CA GLY A 151 -12.51 3.92 17.39
C GLY A 151 -11.37 2.94 17.10
N ILE A 152 -10.37 3.34 16.30
CA ILE A 152 -9.16 2.54 16.03
C ILE A 152 -8.00 3.22 16.76
N ASN A 153 -7.29 2.47 17.61
CA ASN A 153 -6.04 2.96 18.19
C ASN A 153 -4.99 3.07 17.08
N VAL A 154 -4.82 4.27 16.52
CA VAL A 154 -3.82 4.55 15.48
C VAL A 154 -2.45 4.82 16.08
N GLY A 155 -2.41 5.22 17.35
CA GLY A 155 -1.20 5.44 18.13
C GLY A 155 -0.29 4.22 18.19
N ILE A 156 -0.84 3.04 18.45
CA ILE A 156 -0.07 1.79 18.52
C ILE A 156 0.61 1.45 17.18
N TYR A 157 -0.01 1.79 16.05
CA TYR A 157 0.60 1.59 14.73
C TYR A 157 1.73 2.58 14.46
N ALA A 158 1.57 3.82 14.94
CA ALA A 158 2.62 4.84 14.87
C ALA A 158 3.84 4.40 15.69
N GLU A 159 3.63 3.99 16.93
CA GLU A 159 4.66 3.48 17.84
C GLU A 159 5.35 2.23 17.25
N SER A 160 4.58 1.23 16.81
CA SER A 160 5.11 0.02 16.18
C SER A 160 5.98 0.34 14.97
N SER A 161 5.58 1.32 14.16
CA SER A 161 6.35 1.74 12.98
C SER A 161 7.63 2.47 13.36
N LEU A 162 7.60 3.28 14.41
CA LEU A 162 8.78 3.93 14.97
C LEU A 162 9.76 2.92 15.57
N LEU A 163 9.28 1.92 16.31
CA LEU A 163 10.13 0.84 16.83
C LEU A 163 10.83 0.07 15.69
N ARG A 164 10.13 -0.18 14.58
CA ARG A 164 10.73 -0.76 13.36
C ARG A 164 11.75 0.17 12.73
N HIS A 165 11.50 1.48 12.69
CA HIS A 165 12.46 2.48 12.22
C HIS A 165 13.79 2.39 12.97
N TYR A 166 13.75 2.25 14.30
CA TYR A 166 14.94 2.08 15.13
C TYR A 166 15.46 0.65 15.21
N LYS A 167 14.76 -0.32 14.62
CA LYS A 167 15.11 -1.76 14.69
C LYS A 167 15.33 -2.24 16.14
N GLY A 168 14.49 -1.75 17.05
CA GLY A 168 14.58 -2.07 18.48
C GLY A 168 15.75 -1.40 19.23
N LYS A 169 16.52 -0.51 18.60
CA LYS A 169 17.62 0.24 19.25
C LYS A 169 17.20 1.57 19.86
N MET A 170 15.90 1.81 19.98
CA MET A 170 15.37 3.09 20.44
C MET A 170 15.60 3.26 21.94
N ILE A 171 16.19 4.39 22.33
CA ILE A 171 16.42 4.74 23.74
C ILE A 171 15.34 5.71 24.25
N LYS A 172 14.84 6.59 23.37
CA LYS A 172 13.78 7.56 23.67
C LYS A 172 12.96 7.86 22.41
N TYR A 173 11.68 8.16 22.60
CA TYR A 173 10.82 8.68 21.55
C TYR A 173 11.29 10.05 21.05
N GLU A 174 11.50 10.15 19.74
CA GLU A 174 11.65 11.43 19.03
C GLU A 174 10.27 11.93 18.59
N GLU A 175 9.81 13.03 19.17
CA GLU A 175 8.46 13.56 18.97
C GLU A 175 8.13 13.81 17.49
N ASN A 176 9.02 14.49 16.76
CA ASN A 176 8.80 14.80 15.35
C ASN A 176 8.62 13.53 14.51
N LEU A 177 9.42 12.50 14.80
CA LEU A 177 9.37 11.24 14.07
C LEU A 177 8.10 10.46 14.39
N LEU A 178 7.72 10.41 15.67
CA LEU A 178 6.47 9.80 16.11
C LEU A 178 5.24 10.48 15.47
N ARG A 179 5.26 11.81 15.33
CA ARG A 179 4.19 12.58 14.65
C ARG A 179 4.10 12.25 13.15
N GLU A 180 5.23 12.05 12.46
CA GLU A 180 5.22 11.60 11.06
C GLU A 180 4.59 10.19 10.91
N TYR A 181 4.91 9.29 11.84
CA TYR A 181 4.30 7.95 11.85
C TYR A 181 2.83 7.98 12.27
N LEU A 182 2.41 8.87 13.18
CA LEU A 182 1.01 9.09 13.51
C LEU A 182 0.22 9.61 12.30
N PHE A 183 0.77 10.60 11.59
CA PHE A 183 0.18 11.07 10.34
C PHE A 183 0.01 9.93 9.32
N SER A 184 1.03 9.09 9.15
CA SER A 184 0.94 7.93 8.26
C SER A 184 -0.17 6.97 8.67
N ALA A 185 -0.27 6.65 9.96
CA ALA A 185 -1.29 5.77 10.50
C ALA A 185 -2.70 6.33 10.28
N LEU A 186 -2.89 7.64 10.49
CA LEU A 186 -4.15 8.33 10.21
C LEU A 186 -4.52 8.25 8.72
N VAL A 187 -3.57 8.54 7.82
CA VAL A 187 -3.76 8.46 6.37
C VAL A 187 -4.19 7.07 5.93
N PHE A 188 -3.50 6.01 6.39
CA PHE A 188 -3.87 4.65 6.06
C PHE A 188 -5.25 4.28 6.60
N THR A 189 -5.55 4.67 7.83
CA THR A 189 -6.82 4.36 8.49
C THR A 189 -7.99 5.03 7.75
N GLU A 190 -7.90 6.33 7.48
CA GLU A 190 -8.96 7.05 6.76
C GLU A 190 -9.14 6.51 5.34
N ALA A 191 -8.05 6.19 4.63
CA ALA A 191 -8.12 5.67 3.28
C ALA A 191 -8.73 4.26 3.26
N ALA A 192 -8.41 3.42 4.25
CA ALA A 192 -8.97 2.09 4.39
C ALA A 192 -10.48 2.16 4.63
N ILE A 193 -10.93 2.98 5.58
CA ILE A 193 -12.36 3.18 5.87
C ILE A 193 -13.10 3.62 4.60
N ARG A 194 -12.67 4.71 3.97
CA ARG A 194 -13.33 5.22 2.75
C ARG A 194 -13.33 4.20 1.63
N LYS A 195 -12.25 3.44 1.48
CA LYS A 195 -12.15 2.46 0.41
C LYS A 195 -13.02 1.24 0.66
N ILE A 196 -13.09 0.74 1.90
CA ILE A 196 -13.97 -0.35 2.28
C ILE A 196 -15.43 0.07 2.07
N ASP A 197 -15.81 1.28 2.48
CA ASP A 197 -17.17 1.79 2.29
C ASP A 197 -17.53 1.89 0.79
N LEU A 198 -16.65 2.50 -0.01
CA LEU A 198 -16.86 2.69 -1.44
C LEU A 198 -16.82 1.37 -2.24
N PHE A 199 -15.84 0.51 -1.93
CA PHE A 199 -15.58 -0.71 -2.68
C PHE A 199 -16.32 -1.93 -2.13
N SER A 200 -16.88 -1.87 -0.92
CA SER A 200 -17.67 -2.93 -0.29
C SER A 200 -17.17 -4.34 -0.63
N PRO A 201 -15.91 -4.68 -0.32
CA PRO A 201 -15.35 -5.99 -0.63
C PRO A 201 -16.14 -7.11 0.06
N ASP A 202 -16.23 -8.28 -0.60
CA ASP A 202 -16.82 -9.51 -0.05
C ASP A 202 -15.94 -10.17 1.02
#